data_AF-A0AAE2ZLB4-F1
#
_entry.id   AF-A0AAE2ZLB4-F1
#
_cell.length_a   1.000
_cell.length_b   1.000
_cell.length_c   1.000
_cell.angle_alpha   90.00
_cell.angle_beta   90.00
_cell.angle_gamma   90.00
#
_symmetry.space_group_name_H-M   'P 1'
#
loop_
_entity.id
_entity.type
_entity.pdbx_description
1 polymer ?
#
loop_
_entity_poly.entity_id
_entity_poly.type
_entity_poly.pdbx_seq_one_letter_code
_entity_poly.pdbx_strand_id
1 'polypeptide(L)'
;MTKSQADEANGQRRRATLSRDAWIVAAASVLERRGISAVKIDVLARKLKVTRGSFYFHFKGLKDLHESLLDTWRTRNCRPFEMIAERTDLRAVDLFNVVCAVWVDERPFSPSLDLAVRDWSRTSRKLAAEMSEADDLRLTLLKRSFLEMGYSEDESTVRARTTYFHQIGYYAISYAEPSAERKRLQPIFADVLLGKPQ
;
A
#
# COMPACT_ATOMS: atom_id res chain seq x y z
N MET A 1 5.04 6.61 -39.57
CA MET A 1 4.65 7.73 -38.69
C MET A 1 5.18 9.00 -39.31
N THR A 2 4.32 9.98 -39.59
CA THR A 2 4.71 11.30 -40.12
C THR A 2 5.28 12.20 -39.02
N LYS A 3 6.13 13.17 -39.40
CA LYS A 3 6.82 14.09 -38.47
C LYS A 3 5.87 14.79 -37.48
N SER A 4 4.66 15.14 -37.93
CA SER A 4 3.60 15.77 -37.13
C SER A 4 3.04 14.86 -36.02
N GLN A 5 2.91 13.55 -36.24
CA GLN A 5 2.44 12.61 -35.22
C GLN A 5 3.48 12.37 -34.11
N ALA A 6 4.77 12.48 -34.44
CA ALA A 6 5.86 12.37 -33.47
C ALA A 6 5.94 13.60 -32.55
N ASP A 7 5.69 14.80 -33.09
CA ASP A 7 5.72 16.05 -32.32
C ASP A 7 4.53 16.17 -31.34
N GLU A 8 3.33 15.75 -31.75
CA GLU A 8 2.14 15.69 -30.87
C GLU A 8 2.32 14.69 -29.73
N ALA A 9 2.82 13.49 -30.03
CA ALA A 9 3.11 12.47 -29.02
C ALA A 9 4.18 12.95 -28.02
N ASN A 10 5.19 13.69 -28.48
CA ASN A 10 6.21 14.27 -27.62
C ASN A 10 5.64 15.40 -26.72
N GLY A 11 4.77 16.25 -27.25
CA GLY A 11 4.07 17.30 -26.51
C GLY A 11 3.16 16.75 -25.40
N GLN A 12 2.37 15.71 -25.71
CA GLN A 12 1.53 15.02 -24.73
C GLN A 12 2.34 14.32 -23.65
N ARG A 13 3.43 13.64 -24.01
CA ARG A 13 4.34 12.99 -23.06
C ARG A 13 5.01 14.00 -22.13
N ARG A 14 5.41 15.15 -22.67
CA ARG A 14 6.00 16.25 -21.89
C ARG A 14 4.98 16.87 -20.94
N ARG A 15 3.73 17.05 -21.36
CA ARG A 15 2.63 17.52 -20.49
C ARG A 15 2.31 16.50 -19.39
N ALA A 16 2.34 15.20 -19.71
CA ALA A 16 2.17 14.14 -18.73
C ALA A 16 3.32 14.13 -17.70
N THR A 17 4.59 14.33 -18.11
CA THR A 17 5.71 14.46 -17.16
C THR A 17 5.68 15.74 -16.31
N LEU A 18 4.85 16.71 -16.69
CA LEU A 18 4.62 17.97 -15.98
C LEU A 18 3.27 17.98 -15.25
N SER A 19 2.67 16.82 -14.93
CA SER A 19 1.47 16.78 -14.09
C SER A 19 1.84 16.61 -12.62
N ARG A 20 0.96 17.06 -11.71
CA ARG A 20 1.11 16.80 -10.27
C ARG A 20 1.25 15.30 -9.98
N ASP A 21 0.46 14.47 -10.66
CA ASP A 21 0.49 13.02 -10.50
C ASP A 21 1.81 12.40 -10.95
N ALA A 22 2.43 12.90 -12.03
CA ALA A 22 3.72 12.39 -12.48
C ALA A 22 4.83 12.63 -11.44
N TRP A 23 4.78 13.76 -10.72
CA TRP A 23 5.66 14.02 -9.59
C TRP A 23 5.38 13.07 -8.42
N ILE A 24 4.12 12.81 -8.08
CA ILE A 24 3.74 11.87 -7.01
C ILE A 24 4.21 10.46 -7.36
N VAL A 25 3.95 9.98 -8.58
CA VAL A 25 4.40 8.66 -9.05
C VAL A 25 5.91 8.56 -9.06
N ALA A 26 6.62 9.58 -9.53
CA ALA A 26 8.08 9.61 -9.50
C ALA A 26 8.61 9.57 -8.06
N ALA A 27 7.97 10.30 -7.15
CA ALA A 27 8.34 10.38 -5.74
C ALA A 27 8.06 9.09 -4.98
N ALA A 28 6.89 8.46 -5.19
CA ALA A 28 6.57 7.14 -4.64
C ALA A 28 7.60 6.11 -5.08
N SER A 29 7.96 6.12 -6.37
CA SER A 29 8.98 5.24 -6.91
C SER A 29 10.41 5.52 -6.39
N VAL A 30 10.69 6.72 -5.86
CA VAL A 30 11.94 7.02 -5.16
C VAL A 30 11.86 6.57 -3.71
N LEU A 31 10.75 6.86 -3.03
CA LEU A 31 10.46 6.45 -1.66
C LEU A 31 10.60 4.93 -1.50
N GLU A 32 9.94 4.15 -2.36
CA GLU A 32 9.96 2.67 -2.32
C GLU A 32 11.36 2.07 -2.50
N ARG A 33 12.25 2.73 -3.25
CA ARG A 33 13.59 2.18 -3.56
C ARG A 33 14.71 2.71 -2.69
N ARG A 34 14.56 3.92 -2.16
CA ARG A 34 15.67 4.67 -1.53
C ARG A 34 15.28 5.36 -0.23
N GLY A 35 14.04 5.18 0.22
CA GLY A 35 13.51 5.80 1.43
C GLY A 35 13.25 7.29 1.29
N ILE A 36 12.64 7.85 2.34
CA ILE A 36 12.17 9.25 2.36
C ILE A 36 13.30 10.27 2.17
N SER A 37 14.51 9.98 2.69
CA SER A 37 15.64 10.91 2.60
C SER A 37 16.10 11.17 1.16
N ALA A 38 15.79 10.28 0.22
CA ALA A 38 16.09 10.41 -1.20
C ALA A 38 15.02 11.18 -2.00
N VAL A 39 13.84 11.40 -1.43
CA VAL A 39 12.75 12.15 -2.05
C VAL A 39 13.10 13.64 -2.00
N LYS A 40 13.82 14.11 -3.02
CA LYS A 40 14.30 15.49 -3.15
C LYS A 40 13.93 16.06 -4.52
N ILE A 41 13.62 17.35 -4.57
CA ILE A 41 13.19 18.03 -5.81
C ILE A 41 14.18 17.79 -6.95
N ASP A 42 15.48 17.93 -6.73
CA ASP A 42 16.50 17.76 -7.79
C ASP A 42 16.67 16.31 -8.26
N VAL A 43 16.37 15.34 -7.40
CA VAL A 43 16.35 13.92 -7.77
C VAL A 43 15.15 13.65 -8.69
N LEU A 44 13.99 14.19 -8.31
CA LEU A 44 12.74 14.02 -9.05
C LEU A 44 12.75 14.76 -10.39
N ALA A 45 13.25 16.00 -10.42
CA ALA A 45 13.38 16.80 -11.65
C ALA A 45 14.26 16.09 -12.68
N ARG A 46 15.41 15.55 -12.27
CA ARG A 46 16.28 14.73 -13.13
C ARG A 46 15.57 13.46 -13.60
N LYS A 47 14.87 12.75 -12.71
CA LYS A 47 14.13 11.53 -13.04
C LYS A 47 13.03 11.79 -14.08
N LEU A 48 12.35 12.94 -14.00
CA LEU A 48 11.29 13.37 -14.90
C LEU A 48 11.80 14.10 -16.15
N LYS A 49 13.11 14.42 -16.21
CA LYS A 49 13.74 15.21 -17.28
C LYS A 49 13.11 16.61 -17.44
N VAL A 50 12.79 17.25 -16.32
CA VAL A 50 12.20 18.60 -16.23
C VAL A 50 13.07 19.51 -15.35
N THR A 51 12.79 20.81 -15.34
CA THR A 51 13.53 21.76 -14.51
C THR A 51 13.03 21.74 -13.07
N ARG A 52 13.87 22.16 -12.12
CA ARG A 52 13.44 22.38 -10.73
C ARG A 52 12.29 23.39 -10.66
N GLY A 53 12.30 24.42 -11.50
CA GLY A 53 11.26 25.45 -11.55
C GLY A 53 9.87 24.87 -11.83
N SER A 54 9.78 23.82 -12.66
CA SER A 54 8.47 23.25 -13.00
C SER A 54 7.77 22.56 -11.82
N PHE A 55 8.52 22.12 -10.80
CA PHE A 55 7.95 21.57 -9.56
C PHE A 55 7.03 22.55 -8.85
N TYR A 56 7.41 23.83 -8.80
CA TYR A 56 6.71 24.85 -8.02
C TYR A 56 5.37 25.28 -8.63
N PHE A 57 5.07 24.91 -9.88
CA PHE A 57 3.72 25.05 -10.43
C PHE A 57 2.74 24.03 -9.84
N HIS A 58 3.24 22.93 -9.26
CA HIS A 58 2.41 21.84 -8.75
C HIS A 58 2.41 21.74 -7.24
N PHE A 59 3.52 22.08 -6.58
CA PHE A 59 3.68 21.94 -5.13
C PHE A 59 4.25 23.21 -4.51
N LYS A 60 3.77 23.53 -3.30
CA LYS A 60 4.30 24.64 -2.49
C LYS A 60 5.71 24.35 -1.97
N GLY A 61 6.11 23.07 -1.92
CA GLY A 61 7.40 22.64 -1.41
C GLY A 61 7.42 21.13 -1.17
N LEU A 62 8.53 20.65 -0.62
CA LEU A 62 8.73 19.21 -0.41
C LEU A 62 7.72 18.61 0.59
N LYS A 63 7.30 19.40 1.59
CA LYS A 63 6.28 18.97 2.57
C LYS A 63 4.92 18.69 1.92
N ASP A 64 4.50 19.48 0.94
CA ASP A 64 3.25 19.28 0.19
C ASP A 64 3.31 18.00 -0.67
N LEU A 65 4.48 17.73 -1.27
CA LEU A 65 4.71 16.46 -1.95
C LEU A 65 4.68 15.26 -0.99
N HIS A 66 5.32 15.38 0.18
CA HIS A 66 5.32 14.35 1.21
C HIS A 66 3.90 14.04 1.69
N GLU A 67 3.08 15.05 1.94
CA GLU A 67 1.67 14.83 2.29
C GLU A 67 0.92 14.11 1.18
N SER A 68 1.14 14.47 -0.08
CA SER A 68 0.52 13.77 -1.23
C SER A 68 0.94 12.31 -1.36
N LEU A 69 2.16 11.97 -0.94
CA LEU A 69 2.60 10.57 -0.84
C LEU A 69 1.88 9.82 0.27
N LEU A 70 1.69 10.45 1.43
CA LEU A 70 0.91 9.88 2.52
C LEU A 70 -0.55 9.71 2.13
N ASP A 71 -1.15 10.67 1.42
CA ASP A 71 -2.51 10.53 0.86
C ASP A 71 -2.60 9.36 -0.12
N THR A 72 -1.57 9.16 -0.93
CA THR A 72 -1.49 7.99 -1.83
C THR A 72 -1.46 6.68 -1.02
N TRP A 73 -0.68 6.62 0.05
CA TRP A 73 -0.63 5.46 0.94
C TRP A 73 -1.97 5.24 1.66
N ARG A 74 -2.56 6.27 2.27
CA ARG A 74 -3.90 6.20 2.90
C ARG A 74 -4.94 5.64 1.93
N THR A 75 -4.98 6.17 0.71
CA THR A 75 -5.94 5.75 -0.32
C THR A 75 -5.74 4.31 -0.75
N ARG A 76 -4.48 3.88 -0.95
CA ARG A 76 -4.19 2.56 -1.53
C ARG A 76 -4.10 1.45 -0.50
N ASN A 77 -3.59 1.76 0.69
CA ASN A 77 -3.16 0.79 1.69
C ASN A 77 -4.00 0.81 2.97
N CYS A 78 -4.74 1.88 3.26
CA CYS A 78 -5.61 1.98 4.44
C CYS A 78 -7.08 1.89 4.07
N ARG A 79 -7.52 2.72 3.10
CA ARG A 79 -8.93 2.83 2.70
C ARG A 79 -9.61 1.50 2.36
N PRO A 80 -8.97 0.51 1.69
CA PRO A 80 -9.61 -0.78 1.45
C PRO A 80 -10.04 -1.48 2.73
N PHE A 81 -9.23 -1.42 3.80
CA PHE A 81 -9.56 -2.03 5.09
C PHE A 81 -10.64 -1.24 5.84
N GLU A 82 -10.60 0.09 5.78
CA GLU A 82 -11.66 0.94 6.34
C GLU A 82 -13.02 0.63 5.70
N MET A 83 -13.07 0.48 4.37
CA MET A 83 -14.30 0.10 3.66
C MET A 83 -14.79 -1.29 4.06
N ILE A 84 -13.89 -2.24 4.37
CA ILE A 84 -14.27 -3.56 4.88
C ILE A 84 -14.80 -3.46 6.32
N ALA A 85 -14.26 -2.55 7.13
CA ALA A 85 -14.70 -2.34 8.51
C ALA A 85 -16.14 -1.81 8.58
N GLU A 86 -16.54 -0.99 7.59
CA GLU A 86 -17.90 -0.48 7.42
C GLU A 86 -18.92 -1.57 7.00
N ARG A 87 -18.47 -2.75 6.55
CA ARG A 87 -19.34 -3.86 6.13
C ARG A 87 -19.80 -4.69 7.32
N THR A 88 -21.10 -4.96 7.38
CA THR A 88 -21.76 -5.79 8.40
C THR A 88 -22.53 -6.98 7.81
N ASP A 89 -22.55 -7.11 6.49
CA ASP A 89 -23.27 -8.13 5.73
C ASP A 89 -22.42 -9.37 5.39
N LEU A 90 -21.12 -9.33 5.67
CA LEU A 90 -20.20 -10.43 5.39
C LEU A 90 -20.27 -11.49 6.49
N ARG A 91 -20.33 -12.76 6.10
CA ARG A 91 -20.11 -13.87 7.05
C ARG A 91 -18.64 -13.91 7.46
N ALA A 92 -18.35 -14.52 8.60
CA ALA A 92 -17.03 -14.59 9.19
C ALA A 92 -15.92 -15.04 8.22
N VAL A 93 -16.14 -16.14 7.48
CA VAL A 93 -15.16 -16.67 6.51
C VAL A 93 -14.98 -15.73 5.31
N ASP A 94 -16.07 -15.11 4.85
CA ASP A 94 -16.02 -14.17 3.74
C ASP A 94 -15.27 -12.88 4.15
N LEU A 95 -15.44 -12.42 5.39
CA LEU A 95 -14.67 -11.32 5.96
C LEU A 95 -13.16 -11.61 5.95
N PHE A 96 -12.75 -12.79 6.45
CA PHE A 96 -11.34 -13.20 6.43
C PHE A 96 -10.77 -13.19 5.00
N ASN A 97 -11.50 -13.79 4.05
CA ASN A 97 -11.09 -13.90 2.66
C ASN A 97 -10.97 -12.52 1.98
N VAL A 98 -11.92 -11.62 2.22
CA VAL A 98 -11.89 -10.27 1.64
C VAL A 98 -10.73 -9.45 2.22
N VAL A 99 -10.44 -9.56 3.53
CA VAL A 99 -9.26 -8.93 4.14
C VAL A 99 -7.98 -9.45 3.50
N CYS A 100 -7.85 -10.78 3.35
CA CYS A 100 -6.67 -11.38 2.74
C CYS A 100 -6.51 -11.03 1.25
N ALA A 101 -7.63 -10.92 0.52
CA ALA A 101 -7.64 -10.56 -0.90
C ALA A 101 -7.02 -9.17 -1.15
N VAL A 102 -7.22 -8.19 -0.25
CA VAL A 102 -6.59 -6.86 -0.36
C VAL A 102 -5.08 -6.97 -0.51
N TRP A 103 -4.44 -7.87 0.25
CA TRP A 103 -3.01 -8.07 0.19
C TRP A 103 -2.54 -8.90 -1.01
N VAL A 104 -3.32 -9.92 -1.40
CA VAL A 104 -2.96 -10.84 -2.49
C VAL A 104 -3.15 -10.21 -3.87
N ASP A 105 -4.18 -9.38 -4.04
CA ASP A 105 -4.47 -8.74 -5.32
C ASP A 105 -3.52 -7.59 -5.64
N GLU A 106 -2.90 -6.99 -4.62
CA GLU A 106 -1.95 -5.86 -4.73
C GLU A 106 -2.53 -4.70 -5.59
N ARG A 107 -3.85 -4.56 -5.54
CA ARG A 107 -4.64 -3.56 -6.26
C ARG A 107 -5.88 -3.21 -5.43
N PRO A 108 -6.00 -1.98 -4.88
CA PRO A 108 -5.06 -0.86 -5.01
C PRO A 108 -3.82 -0.97 -4.09
N PHE A 109 -3.82 -1.91 -3.14
CA PHE A 109 -2.77 -2.08 -2.12
C PHE A 109 -1.38 -2.22 -2.72
N SER A 110 -0.39 -1.50 -2.17
CA SER A 110 1.01 -1.62 -2.60
C SER A 110 1.89 -2.10 -1.45
N PRO A 111 2.41 -3.34 -1.48
CA PRO A 111 3.33 -3.84 -0.45
C PRO A 111 4.59 -2.98 -0.29
N SER A 112 5.20 -2.57 -1.40
CA SER A 112 6.41 -1.72 -1.40
C SER A 112 6.15 -0.36 -0.79
N LEU A 113 4.96 0.22 -1.04
CA LEU A 113 4.59 1.52 -0.46
C LEU A 113 4.33 1.38 1.04
N ASP A 114 3.63 0.34 1.50
CA ASP A 114 3.37 0.10 2.94
C ASP A 114 4.68 -0.01 3.72
N LEU A 115 5.63 -0.81 3.20
CA LEU A 115 6.98 -0.95 3.77
C LEU A 115 7.72 0.38 3.82
N ALA A 116 7.73 1.13 2.72
CA ALA A 116 8.48 2.38 2.65
C ALA A 116 7.90 3.46 3.59
N VAL A 117 6.58 3.51 3.75
CA VAL A 117 5.91 4.38 4.73
C VAL A 117 6.15 3.89 6.15
N ARG A 118 6.17 2.58 6.39
CA ARG A 118 6.53 2.00 7.69
C ARG A 118 7.94 2.40 8.12
N ASP A 119 8.91 2.34 7.22
CA ASP A 119 10.28 2.82 7.47
C ASP A 119 10.35 4.33 7.69
N TRP A 120 9.59 5.11 6.91
CA TRP A 120 9.48 6.54 7.10
C TRP A 120 8.85 6.89 8.46
N SER A 121 7.88 6.12 8.94
CA SER A 121 7.18 6.39 10.20
C SER A 121 8.14 6.42 11.40
N ARG A 122 9.28 5.72 11.33
CA ARG A 122 10.33 5.71 12.37
C ARG A 122 10.91 7.09 12.66
N THR A 123 10.80 8.04 11.72
CA THR A 123 11.30 9.42 11.90
C THR A 123 10.20 10.41 12.28
N SER A 124 8.95 9.99 12.46
CA SER A 124 7.81 10.88 12.71
C SER A 124 6.79 10.24 13.65
N ARG A 125 6.67 10.78 14.87
CA ARG A 125 5.68 10.28 15.86
C ARG A 125 4.25 10.29 15.33
N LYS A 126 3.87 11.33 14.58
CA LYS A 126 2.53 11.42 13.97
C LYS A 126 2.28 10.27 13.00
N LEU A 127 3.24 10.02 12.10
CA LEU A 127 3.10 8.95 11.11
C LEU A 127 3.20 7.56 11.75
N ALA A 128 4.00 7.41 12.81
CA ALA A 128 4.04 6.17 13.59
C ALA A 128 2.70 5.84 14.24
N ALA A 129 2.00 6.84 14.80
CA ALA A 129 0.65 6.66 15.33
C ALA A 129 -0.33 6.23 14.23
N GLU A 130 -0.30 6.90 13.08
CA GLU A 130 -1.14 6.57 11.93
C GLU A 130 -0.88 5.16 11.36
N MET A 131 0.39 4.73 11.32
CA MET A 131 0.75 3.34 10.97
C MET A 131 0.20 2.34 12.00
N SER A 132 0.25 2.67 13.30
CA SER A 132 -0.29 1.83 14.36
C SER A 132 -1.80 1.66 14.22
N GLU A 133 -2.53 2.74 13.96
CA GLU A 133 -3.98 2.70 13.75
C GLU A 133 -4.36 1.81 12.55
N ALA A 134 -3.60 1.90 11.46
CA ALA A 134 -3.80 1.04 10.30
C ALA A 134 -3.51 -0.44 10.61
N ASP A 135 -2.45 -0.73 11.38
CA ASP A 135 -2.10 -2.09 11.83
C ASP A 135 -3.18 -2.66 12.77
N ASP A 136 -3.64 -1.86 13.72
CA ASP A 136 -4.68 -2.23 14.70
C ASP A 136 -6.01 -2.51 14.03
N LEU A 137 -6.39 -1.73 13.01
CA LEU A 137 -7.59 -1.98 12.21
C LEU A 137 -7.51 -3.34 11.50
N ARG A 138 -6.38 -3.63 10.83
CA ARG A 138 -6.17 -4.90 10.12
C ARG A 138 -6.25 -6.10 11.06
N LEU A 139 -5.61 -5.99 12.23
CA LEU A 139 -5.68 -7.02 13.28
C LEU A 139 -7.10 -7.19 13.83
N THR A 140 -7.83 -6.09 14.03
CA THR A 140 -9.21 -6.12 14.54
C THR A 140 -10.15 -6.81 13.56
N LEU A 141 -10.04 -6.54 12.26
CA LEU A 141 -10.85 -7.21 11.23
C LEU A 141 -10.60 -8.72 11.20
N LEU A 142 -9.33 -9.13 11.25
CA LEU A 142 -8.96 -10.55 11.31
C LEU A 142 -9.48 -11.21 12.59
N LYS A 143 -9.27 -10.58 13.75
CA LYS A 143 -9.75 -11.11 15.03
C LYS A 143 -11.27 -11.26 15.06
N ARG A 144 -12.01 -10.26 14.54
CA ARG A 144 -13.48 -10.32 14.38
C ARG A 144 -13.88 -11.55 13.56
N SER A 145 -13.20 -11.79 12.44
CA SER A 145 -13.49 -12.95 11.59
C SER A 145 -13.32 -14.28 12.33
N PHE A 146 -12.26 -14.44 13.14
CA PHE A 146 -12.05 -15.68 13.88
C PHE A 146 -13.04 -15.86 15.05
N LEU A 147 -13.37 -14.78 15.76
CA LEU A 147 -14.39 -14.80 16.82
C LEU A 147 -15.75 -15.24 16.28
N GLU A 148 -16.17 -14.69 15.15
CA GLU A 148 -17.45 -15.04 14.51
C GLU A 148 -17.46 -16.45 13.92
N MET A 149 -16.30 -17.09 13.73
CA MET A 149 -16.19 -18.52 13.40
C MET A 149 -16.31 -19.44 14.63
N GLY A 150 -16.36 -18.89 15.84
CA GLY A 150 -16.49 -19.64 17.09
C GLY A 150 -15.20 -19.90 17.86
N TYR A 151 -14.06 -19.33 17.42
CA TYR A 151 -12.81 -19.44 18.17
C TYR A 151 -12.85 -18.62 19.47
N SER A 152 -12.09 -19.04 20.48
CA SER A 152 -11.94 -18.29 21.73
C SER A 152 -11.26 -16.92 21.49
N GLU A 153 -11.35 -16.03 22.47
CA GLU A 153 -10.73 -14.69 22.43
C GLU A 153 -9.20 -14.76 22.24
N ASP A 154 -8.54 -15.64 22.98
CA ASP A 154 -7.09 -15.83 22.90
C ASP A 154 -6.68 -16.47 21.58
N GLU A 155 -7.39 -17.51 21.15
CA GLU A 155 -7.10 -18.19 19.89
C GLU A 155 -7.32 -17.26 18.68
N SER A 156 -8.43 -16.49 18.67
CA SER A 156 -8.71 -15.49 17.65
C SER A 156 -7.64 -14.42 17.58
N THR A 157 -7.13 -13.99 18.73
CA THR A 157 -6.03 -13.02 18.82
C THR A 157 -4.73 -13.59 18.24
N VAL A 158 -4.38 -14.84 18.57
CA VAL A 158 -3.18 -15.50 18.05
C VAL A 158 -3.30 -15.75 16.54
N ARG A 159 -4.45 -16.20 16.05
CA ARG A 159 -4.70 -16.42 14.61
C ARG A 159 -4.65 -15.14 13.80
N ALA A 160 -5.23 -14.06 14.31
CA ALA A 160 -5.16 -12.74 13.68
C ALA A 160 -3.71 -12.24 13.57
N ARG A 161 -2.94 -12.34 14.67
CA ARG A 161 -1.51 -11.99 14.68
C ARG A 161 -0.69 -12.87 13.74
N THR A 162 -0.91 -14.17 13.75
CA THR A 162 -0.21 -15.12 12.87
C THR A 162 -0.46 -14.78 11.41
N THR A 163 -1.72 -14.56 11.03
CA THR A 163 -2.10 -14.15 9.66
C THR A 163 -1.44 -12.83 9.28
N TYR A 164 -1.55 -11.82 10.14
CA TYR A 164 -1.05 -10.48 9.84
C TYR A 164 0.49 -10.42 9.76
N PHE A 165 1.18 -11.00 10.74
CA PHE A 165 2.64 -10.96 10.80
C PHE A 165 3.29 -11.85 9.74
N HIS A 166 2.65 -12.96 9.37
CA HIS A 166 3.03 -13.73 8.18
C HIS A 166 2.98 -12.86 6.92
N GLN A 167 1.89 -12.11 6.74
CA GLN A 167 1.71 -11.24 5.58
C GLN A 167 2.75 -10.11 5.52
N ILE A 168 3.02 -9.45 6.66
CA ILE A 168 4.10 -8.46 6.75
C ILE A 168 5.47 -9.11 6.52
N GLY A 169 5.66 -10.35 6.98
CA GLY A 169 6.87 -11.14 6.79
C GLY A 169 7.24 -11.30 5.32
N TYR A 170 6.27 -11.64 4.45
CA TYR A 170 6.47 -11.69 2.98
C TYR A 170 7.11 -10.43 2.44
N TYR A 171 6.59 -9.28 2.89
CA TYR A 171 7.03 -7.98 2.42
C TYR A 171 8.42 -7.65 3.00
N ALA A 172 8.60 -7.82 4.31
CA ALA A 172 9.81 -7.42 5.02
C ALA A 172 11.06 -8.14 4.54
N ILE A 173 10.96 -9.43 4.17
CA ILE A 173 12.09 -10.19 3.65
C ILE A 173 12.29 -10.02 2.13
N SER A 174 11.49 -9.14 1.49
CA SER A 174 11.48 -8.95 0.04
C SER A 174 11.34 -10.25 -0.74
N TYR A 175 10.53 -11.19 -0.22
CA TYR A 175 10.30 -12.47 -0.89
C TYR A 175 9.48 -12.24 -2.16
N ALA A 176 10.13 -12.42 -3.31
CA ALA A 176 9.54 -12.20 -4.61
C ALA A 176 8.78 -13.46 -5.08
N GLU A 177 7.59 -13.67 -4.52
CA GLU A 177 6.66 -14.68 -5.02
C GLU A 177 5.91 -14.13 -6.24
N PRO A 178 5.85 -14.87 -7.38
CA PRO A 178 5.03 -14.46 -8.51
C PRO A 178 3.56 -14.33 -8.09
N SER A 179 2.90 -13.23 -8.47
CA SER A 179 1.50 -12.98 -8.12
C SER A 179 0.55 -14.14 -8.48
N ALA A 180 0.81 -14.84 -9.60
CA ALA A 180 0.03 -16.02 -10.00
C ALA A 180 0.16 -17.17 -8.99
N GLU A 181 1.36 -17.39 -8.45
CA GLU A 181 1.62 -18.43 -7.46
C GLU A 181 0.99 -18.06 -6.11
N ARG A 182 1.14 -16.81 -5.68
CA ARG A 182 0.49 -16.28 -4.47
C ARG A 182 -1.02 -16.48 -4.49
N LYS A 183 -1.65 -16.19 -5.63
CA LYS A 183 -3.10 -16.39 -5.85
C LYS A 183 -3.47 -17.88 -5.85
N ARG A 184 -2.65 -18.72 -6.47
CA ARG A 184 -2.84 -20.18 -6.48
C ARG A 184 -2.80 -20.77 -5.06
N LEU A 185 -1.91 -20.27 -4.20
CA LEU A 185 -1.73 -20.76 -2.83
C LEU A 185 -2.69 -20.11 -1.82
N GLN A 186 -3.32 -18.98 -2.15
CA GLN A 186 -4.22 -18.25 -1.23
C GLN A 186 -5.30 -19.14 -0.59
N PRO A 187 -6.03 -20.01 -1.32
CA PRO A 187 -7.03 -20.87 -0.68
C PRO A 187 -6.41 -21.86 0.33
N ILE A 188 -5.21 -22.36 0.04
CA ILE A 188 -4.49 -23.28 0.93
C ILE A 188 -4.02 -22.56 2.19
N PHE A 189 -3.49 -21.33 2.04
CA PHE A 189 -3.18 -20.48 3.20
C PHE A 189 -4.41 -20.21 4.04
N ALA A 190 -5.56 -19.91 3.42
CA ALA A 190 -6.82 -19.73 4.13
C ALA A 190 -7.18 -21.01 4.90
N ASP A 191 -7.20 -22.18 4.27
CA ASP A 191 -7.52 -23.44 4.96
C ASP A 191 -6.60 -23.72 6.16
N VAL A 192 -5.29 -23.48 6.01
CA VAL A 192 -4.31 -23.65 7.10
C VAL A 192 -4.52 -22.66 8.24
N LEU A 193 -4.75 -21.38 7.92
CA LEU A 193 -4.90 -20.30 8.90
C LEU A 193 -6.28 -20.33 9.59
N LEU A 194 -7.32 -20.71 8.86
CA LEU A 194 -8.66 -20.90 9.37
C LEU A 194 -8.72 -22.14 10.25
N GLY A 195 -8.06 -23.24 9.87
CA GLY A 195 -8.22 -24.52 10.55
C GLY A 195 -9.64 -25.07 10.45
N LYS A 196 -9.91 -26.20 11.12
CA LYS A 196 -11.30 -26.69 11.28
C LYS A 196 -11.88 -26.07 12.56
N PRO A 197 -13.02 -25.35 12.48
CA PRO A 197 -13.76 -24.98 13.67
C PRO A 197 -14.10 -26.26 14.46
N GLN A 198 -13.97 -26.22 15.78
CA GLN A 198 -14.40 -27.32 16.66
C GLN A 198 -15.92 -27.35 16.78
#